data_AF-A0A6G4R2X2-F1
#
_entry.id   AF-A0A6G4R2X2-F1
#
_cell.length_a   1.000
_cell.length_b   1.000
_cell.length_c   1.000
_cell.angle_alpha   90.00
_cell.angle_beta   90.00
_cell.angle_gamma   90.00
#
_symmetry.space_group_name_H-M   'P 1'
#
loop_
_entity.id
_entity.type
_entity.pdbx_description
1 polymer ?
#
loop_
_entity_poly.entity_id
_entity_poly.type
_entity_poly.pdbx_seq_one_letter_code
_entity_poly.pdbx_strand_id
1 'polypeptide(L)'
;MKWRSYAAGATIVLAVALALFLGWRVHEAWVFEPAYDVADPDYAHFTREFDRLVSAFEHREPTARDTLDLAPLNGGRWTTACLFGGYTDPVEKLERMGVRVPQAEQRRMAAASGGFRLAPVEEFEVVIAYIDAKATTRLIHFKNGFGPSGQHFERCVSKPETVMPIGMTASASAGQSGLGRSARQQPLKTSFHPSWT
;
A
#
# COMPACT_ATOMS: atom_id res chain seq x y z
N MET A 1 -44.89 -27.27 -40.66
CA MET A 1 -43.42 -27.37 -40.54
C MET A 1 -42.71 -25.99 -40.38
N LYS A 2 -43.24 -25.01 -39.62
CA LYS A 2 -42.56 -23.71 -39.41
C LYS A 2 -41.80 -23.59 -38.07
N TRP A 3 -42.07 -24.47 -37.10
CA TRP A 3 -41.52 -24.37 -35.74
C TRP A 3 -40.01 -24.68 -35.63
N ARG A 4 -39.47 -25.49 -36.55
CA ARG A 4 -38.05 -25.86 -36.55
C ARG A 4 -37.11 -24.72 -36.96
N SER A 5 -37.57 -23.76 -37.76
CA SER A 5 -36.76 -22.62 -38.20
C SER A 5 -36.61 -21.54 -37.13
N TYR A 6 -37.60 -21.35 -36.26
CA TYR A 6 -37.52 -20.40 -35.14
C TYR A 6 -36.59 -20.90 -34.03
N ALA A 7 -36.55 -22.21 -33.79
CA ALA A 7 -35.66 -22.80 -32.79
C ALA A 7 -34.18 -22.59 -33.16
N ALA A 8 -33.81 -22.77 -34.43
CA ALA A 8 -32.43 -22.56 -34.88
C ALA A 8 -31.99 -21.08 -34.79
N GLY A 9 -32.87 -20.14 -35.16
CA GLY A 9 -32.60 -18.70 -35.04
C GLY A 9 -32.44 -18.25 -33.59
N ALA A 10 -33.29 -18.75 -32.68
CA ALA A 10 -33.19 -18.45 -31.25
C ALA A 10 -31.87 -18.94 -30.65
N THR A 11 -31.42 -20.15 -31.00
CA THR A 11 -30.15 -20.71 -30.50
C THR A 11 -28.94 -19.88 -30.93
N ILE A 12 -28.92 -19.40 -32.18
CA ILE A 12 -27.82 -18.56 -32.69
C ILE A 12 -27.77 -17.23 -31.94
N VAL A 13 -28.92 -16.57 -31.75
CA VAL A 13 -29.00 -15.31 -31.01
C VAL A 13 -28.52 -15.50 -29.57
N LEU A 14 -28.94 -16.57 -28.90
CA LEU A 14 -28.53 -16.87 -27.53
C LEU A 14 -27.01 -17.14 -27.41
N ALA A 15 -26.44 -17.88 -28.38
CA ALA A 15 -25.01 -18.16 -28.42
C ALA A 15 -24.18 -16.88 -28.62
N VAL A 16 -24.61 -15.99 -29.53
CA VAL A 16 -23.95 -14.69 -29.75
C VAL A 16 -24.06 -13.80 -28.52
N ALA A 17 -25.24 -13.72 -27.90
CA ALA A 17 -25.44 -12.93 -26.67
C ALA A 17 -24.55 -13.44 -25.52
N LEU A 18 -24.44 -14.78 -25.36
CA LEU A 18 -23.56 -15.38 -24.36
C LEU A 18 -22.08 -15.09 -24.65
N ALA A 19 -21.65 -15.18 -25.91
CA ALA A 19 -20.26 -14.87 -26.29
C ALA A 19 -19.91 -13.41 -26.04
N LEU A 20 -20.82 -12.48 -26.35
CA LEU A 20 -20.64 -11.06 -26.04
C LEU A 20 -20.61 -10.80 -24.54
N PHE A 21 -21.48 -11.44 -23.76
CA PHE A 21 -21.48 -11.34 -22.29
C PHE A 21 -20.18 -11.87 -21.68
N LEU A 22 -19.70 -13.04 -22.12
CA LEU A 22 -18.43 -13.60 -21.66
C LEU A 22 -17.25 -12.71 -22.07
N GLY A 23 -17.24 -12.21 -23.31
CA GLY A 23 -16.23 -11.26 -23.79
C GLY A 23 -16.20 -9.98 -22.96
N TRP A 24 -17.37 -9.45 -22.59
CA TRP A 24 -17.49 -8.30 -21.69
C TRP A 24 -16.94 -8.61 -20.29
N ARG A 25 -17.27 -9.77 -19.69
CA ARG A 25 -16.77 -10.15 -18.36
C ARG A 25 -15.25 -10.33 -18.32
N VAL A 26 -14.66 -10.92 -19.37
CA VAL A 26 -13.21 -11.04 -19.50
C VAL A 26 -12.58 -9.66 -19.69
N HIS A 27 -13.15 -8.81 -20.53
CA HIS A 27 -12.67 -7.43 -20.71
C HIS A 27 -12.71 -6.66 -19.38
N GLU A 28 -13.80 -6.77 -18.61
CA GLU A 28 -13.88 -6.12 -17.31
C GLU A 28 -12.82 -6.60 -16.33
N ALA A 29 -12.60 -7.93 -16.23
CA ALA A 29 -11.60 -8.48 -15.33
C ALA A 29 -10.18 -8.03 -15.71
N TRP A 30 -9.87 -7.94 -17.01
CA TRP A 30 -8.53 -7.57 -17.47
C TRP A 30 -8.27 -6.06 -17.46
N VAL A 31 -9.30 -5.24 -17.61
CA VAL A 31 -9.15 -3.78 -17.69
C VAL A 31 -9.37 -3.09 -16.35
N PHE A 32 -10.17 -3.67 -15.45
CA PHE A 32 -10.57 -3.00 -14.21
C PHE A 32 -10.09 -3.67 -12.92
N GLU A 33 -9.53 -4.88 -12.94
CA GLU A 33 -8.88 -5.42 -11.73
C GLU A 33 -7.51 -4.76 -11.53
N PRO A 34 -7.20 -4.26 -10.32
CA PRO A 34 -5.87 -3.80 -9.99
C PRO A 34 -4.86 -4.93 -10.16
N ALA A 35 -3.72 -4.62 -10.76
CA ALA A 35 -2.59 -5.52 -10.76
C ALA A 35 -1.93 -5.53 -9.37
N TYR A 36 -2.34 -6.46 -8.51
CA TYR A 36 -1.67 -6.71 -7.23
C TYR A 36 -0.27 -7.30 -7.42
N ASP A 37 0.60 -7.10 -6.45
CA ASP A 37 2.02 -7.49 -6.53
C ASP A 37 2.27 -8.96 -6.17
N VAL A 38 1.44 -9.87 -6.67
CA VAL A 38 1.48 -11.32 -6.34
C VAL A 38 2.81 -12.02 -6.66
N ALA A 39 3.61 -11.42 -7.55
CA ALA A 39 4.93 -11.91 -7.91
C ALA A 39 6.05 -11.44 -6.96
N ASP A 40 5.76 -10.50 -6.05
CA ASP A 40 6.71 -10.06 -5.04
C ASP A 40 6.96 -11.19 -4.01
N PRO A 41 8.22 -11.50 -3.67
CA PRO A 41 8.54 -12.59 -2.75
C PRO A 41 7.96 -12.41 -1.34
N ASP A 42 7.70 -11.17 -0.91
CA ASP A 42 7.13 -10.89 0.39
C ASP A 42 5.59 -10.98 0.39
N TYR A 43 4.96 -10.99 -0.80
CA TYR A 43 3.50 -10.92 -0.96
C TYR A 43 2.78 -12.03 -0.18
N ALA A 44 3.19 -13.28 -0.41
CA ALA A 44 2.53 -14.44 0.19
C ALA A 44 2.67 -14.48 1.72
N HIS A 45 3.79 -13.98 2.24
CA HIS A 45 4.01 -13.90 3.69
C HIS A 45 3.07 -12.87 4.32
N PHE A 46 3.07 -11.65 3.81
CA PHE A 46 2.26 -10.57 4.38
C PHE A 46 0.75 -10.76 4.14
N THR A 47 0.35 -11.41 3.05
CA THR A 47 -1.06 -11.81 2.86
C THR A 47 -1.57 -12.66 4.02
N ARG A 48 -0.77 -13.65 4.48
CA ARG A 48 -1.16 -14.48 5.64
C ARG A 48 -1.23 -13.70 6.95
N GLU A 49 -0.33 -12.73 7.14
CA GLU A 49 -0.38 -11.85 8.31
C GLU A 49 -1.61 -10.95 8.28
N PHE A 50 -1.97 -10.41 7.12
CA PHE A 50 -3.20 -9.64 6.97
C PHE A 50 -4.44 -10.51 7.18
N ASP A 51 -4.52 -11.69 6.60
CA ASP A 51 -5.63 -12.62 6.81
C ASP A 51 -5.80 -12.97 8.30
N ARG A 52 -4.69 -13.19 9.01
CA ARG A 52 -4.68 -13.43 10.46
C ARG A 52 -5.24 -12.22 11.23
N LEU A 53 -4.81 -11.01 10.88
CA LEU A 53 -5.27 -9.78 11.54
C LEU A 53 -6.75 -9.51 11.24
N VAL A 54 -7.17 -9.65 9.98
CA VAL A 54 -8.56 -9.46 9.54
C VAL A 54 -9.49 -10.44 10.25
N SER A 55 -9.14 -11.73 10.28
CA SER A 55 -9.92 -12.74 11.01
C SER A 55 -10.00 -12.43 12.51
N ALA A 56 -8.93 -11.91 13.11
CA ALA A 56 -8.96 -11.46 14.50
C ALA A 56 -9.90 -10.25 14.71
N PHE A 57 -10.11 -9.42 13.69
CA PHE A 57 -10.98 -8.23 13.75
C PHE A 57 -12.46 -8.53 13.47
N GLU A 58 -12.80 -9.66 12.86
CA GLU A 58 -14.20 -10.07 12.64
C GLU A 58 -15.00 -10.20 13.94
N HIS A 59 -14.32 -10.38 15.07
CA HIS A 59 -14.96 -10.63 16.37
C HIS A 59 -14.62 -9.59 17.44
N ARG A 60 -13.77 -8.60 17.13
CA ARG A 60 -13.38 -7.53 18.06
C ARG A 60 -12.71 -6.37 17.32
N GLU A 61 -12.64 -5.22 17.97
CA GLU A 61 -11.88 -4.09 17.44
C GLU A 61 -10.36 -4.34 17.49
N PRO A 62 -9.59 -3.72 16.57
CA PRO A 62 -8.13 -3.70 16.63
C PRO A 62 -7.64 -3.03 17.93
N THR A 63 -6.63 -3.62 18.56
CA THR A 63 -6.03 -3.14 19.82
C THR A 63 -4.55 -2.85 19.65
N ALA A 64 -3.93 -2.19 20.62
CA ALA A 64 -2.47 -1.94 20.60
C ALA A 64 -1.63 -3.23 20.63
N ARG A 65 -2.22 -4.39 20.96
CA ARG A 65 -1.56 -5.70 20.90
C ARG A 65 -1.56 -6.31 19.51
N ASP A 66 -2.39 -5.81 18.61
CA ASP A 66 -2.40 -6.23 17.23
C ASP A 66 -1.25 -5.55 16.53
N THR A 67 -0.27 -6.35 16.13
CA THR A 67 0.95 -5.89 15.52
C THR A 67 1.24 -6.62 14.24
N LEU A 68 1.89 -5.93 13.31
CA LEU A 68 2.48 -6.47 12.11
C LEU A 68 4.00 -6.45 12.27
N ASP A 69 4.64 -7.62 12.22
CA ASP A 69 6.10 -7.70 12.21
C ASP A 69 6.64 -7.52 10.79
N LEU A 70 7.36 -6.43 10.57
CA LEU A 70 7.99 -6.09 9.29
C LEU A 70 9.45 -6.54 9.23
N ALA A 71 9.98 -7.20 10.26
CA ALA A 71 11.35 -7.73 10.26
C ALA A 71 11.71 -8.53 8.99
N PRO A 72 10.85 -9.42 8.45
CA PRO A 72 11.21 -10.22 7.27
C PRO A 72 11.15 -9.46 5.95
N LEU A 73 10.49 -8.30 5.89
CA LEU A 73 10.27 -7.53 4.65
C LEU A 73 11.57 -7.30 3.88
N ASN A 74 11.59 -7.50 2.57
CA ASN A 74 12.76 -7.39 1.70
C ASN A 74 14.00 -8.15 2.24
N GLY A 75 13.77 -9.32 2.84
CA GLY A 75 14.80 -10.11 3.53
C GLY A 75 15.47 -9.36 4.68
N GLY A 76 14.71 -8.48 5.35
CA GLY A 76 15.18 -7.61 6.43
C GLY A 76 16.09 -6.46 5.97
N ARG A 77 16.10 -6.07 4.69
CA ARG A 77 17.01 -5.01 4.16
C ARG A 77 16.38 -3.63 3.99
N TRP A 78 15.18 -3.42 4.51
CA TRP A 78 14.55 -2.09 4.58
C TRP A 78 15.14 -1.25 5.72
N THR A 79 14.90 0.06 5.69
CA THR A 79 15.29 1.06 6.70
C THR A 79 14.07 1.77 7.30
N THR A 80 13.10 2.11 6.45
CA THR A 80 11.78 2.61 6.84
C THR A 80 10.69 1.82 6.10
N ALA A 81 9.60 1.49 6.78
CA ALA A 81 8.45 0.84 6.20
C ALA A 81 7.16 1.54 6.67
N CYS A 82 6.23 1.75 5.75
CA CYS A 82 4.94 2.37 5.96
C CYS A 82 3.84 1.42 5.51
N LEU A 83 2.73 1.43 6.23
CA LEU A 83 1.52 0.68 5.90
C LEU A 83 0.39 1.67 5.65
N PHE A 84 -0.26 1.51 4.50
CA PHE A 84 -1.34 2.37 4.00
C PHE A 84 -2.59 1.52 3.80
N GLY A 85 -3.65 1.80 4.55
CA GLY A 85 -4.94 1.12 4.44
C GLY A 85 -5.84 1.70 3.36
N GLY A 86 -7.10 1.27 3.34
CA GLY A 86 -8.07 1.67 2.32
C GLY A 86 -8.33 3.18 2.30
N TYR A 87 -8.68 3.68 1.11
CA TYR A 87 -8.90 5.10 0.80
C TYR A 87 -7.69 6.00 1.10
N THR A 88 -6.48 5.50 0.81
CA THR A 88 -5.23 6.28 0.90
C THR A 88 -4.56 6.43 -0.45
N ASP A 89 -3.69 7.45 -0.56
CA ASP A 89 -2.75 7.62 -1.67
C ASP A 89 -1.31 7.47 -1.15
N PRO A 90 -0.73 6.26 -1.21
CA PRO A 90 0.62 6.01 -0.72
C PRO A 90 1.69 6.87 -1.39
N VAL A 91 1.52 7.18 -2.69
CA VAL A 91 2.49 7.95 -3.45
C VAL A 91 2.51 9.40 -2.96
N GLU A 92 1.34 10.05 -2.91
CA GLU A 92 1.20 11.42 -2.43
C GLU A 92 1.68 11.54 -0.96
N LYS A 93 1.39 10.54 -0.14
CA LYS A 93 1.80 10.52 1.28
C LYS A 93 3.32 10.42 1.44
N LEU A 94 3.96 9.50 0.72
CA LEU A 94 5.42 9.36 0.75
C LEU A 94 6.11 10.63 0.22
N GLU A 95 5.61 11.23 -0.86
CA GLU A 95 6.17 12.46 -1.42
C GLU A 95 6.06 13.64 -0.45
N ARG A 96 4.93 13.77 0.26
CA ARG A 96 4.78 14.77 1.35
C ARG A 96 5.76 14.57 2.50
N MET A 97 6.20 13.33 2.73
CA MET A 97 7.24 13.00 3.71
C MET A 97 8.67 13.26 3.18
N GLY A 98 8.81 13.76 1.95
CA GLY A 98 10.11 13.97 1.30
C GLY A 98 10.74 12.69 0.75
N VAL A 99 9.98 11.59 0.68
CA VAL A 99 10.44 10.32 0.11
C VAL A 99 10.24 10.36 -1.40
N ARG A 100 11.31 10.08 -2.16
CA ARG A 100 11.21 9.97 -3.61
C ARG A 100 10.63 8.60 -3.99
N VAL A 101 9.52 8.61 -4.71
CA VAL A 101 8.90 7.40 -5.26
C VAL A 101 9.38 7.22 -6.72
N PRO A 102 9.93 6.06 -7.11
CA PRO A 102 10.31 5.81 -8.50
C PRO A 102 9.12 5.93 -9.47
N GLN A 103 9.35 6.44 -10.67
CA GLN A 103 8.29 6.61 -11.68
C GLN A 103 7.59 5.28 -12.07
N ALA A 104 8.29 4.15 -11.96
CA ALA A 104 7.69 2.84 -12.18
C ALA A 104 6.63 2.51 -11.11
N GLU A 105 6.91 2.81 -9.85
CA GLU A 105 6.02 2.64 -8.71
C GLU A 105 4.81 3.60 -8.80
N GLN A 106 5.07 4.87 -9.14
CA GLN A 106 4.01 5.86 -9.38
C GLN A 106 3.03 5.39 -10.47
N ARG A 107 3.55 4.93 -11.61
CA ARG A 107 2.73 4.43 -12.72
C ARG A 107 1.94 3.20 -12.34
N ARG A 108 2.52 2.29 -11.56
CA ARG A 108 1.82 1.09 -11.09
C ARG A 108 0.66 1.44 -10.16
N MET A 109 0.87 2.34 -9.19
CA MET A 109 -0.22 2.80 -8.31
C MET A 109 -1.28 3.62 -9.05
N ALA A 110 -0.87 4.46 -10.00
CA ALA A 110 -1.82 5.19 -10.85
C ALA A 110 -2.66 4.23 -11.71
N ALA A 111 -2.07 3.17 -12.26
CA ALA A 111 -2.80 2.12 -12.97
C ALA A 111 -3.79 1.38 -12.05
N ALA A 112 -3.41 1.16 -10.79
CA ALA A 112 -4.31 0.61 -9.76
C ALA A 112 -5.46 1.57 -9.40
N SER A 113 -5.43 2.84 -9.80
CA SER A 113 -6.48 3.84 -9.52
C SER A 113 -7.49 4.00 -10.67
N GLY A 114 -7.40 3.18 -11.72
CA GLY A 114 -8.26 3.29 -12.91
C GLY A 114 -9.72 2.87 -12.67
N GLY A 115 -10.62 3.31 -13.56
CA GLY A 115 -12.03 2.88 -13.57
C GLY A 115 -12.91 3.62 -12.56
N PHE A 116 -13.78 2.89 -11.85
CA PHE A 116 -14.73 3.41 -10.84
C PHE A 116 -14.14 3.48 -9.42
N ARG A 117 -12.80 3.47 -9.31
CA ARG A 117 -12.09 3.48 -8.03
C ARG A 117 -12.02 4.90 -7.46
N LEU A 118 -12.17 5.00 -6.15
CA LEU A 118 -12.13 6.26 -5.40
C LEU A 118 -10.69 6.62 -4.99
N ALA A 119 -9.82 5.62 -4.82
CA ALA A 119 -8.44 5.82 -4.40
C ALA A 119 -7.51 4.74 -4.99
N PRO A 120 -6.18 4.99 -5.00
CA PRO A 120 -5.20 3.96 -5.37
C PRO A 120 -5.31 2.69 -4.52
N VAL A 121 -5.63 2.85 -3.23
CA VAL A 121 -5.88 1.75 -2.30
C VAL A 121 -7.35 1.80 -1.89
N GLU A 122 -8.13 0.78 -2.23
CA GLU A 122 -9.55 0.70 -1.89
C GLU A 122 -9.80 0.17 -0.48
N GLU A 123 -11.03 0.27 0.02
CA GLU A 123 -11.44 -0.09 1.39
C GLU A 123 -10.83 -1.39 1.93
N PHE A 124 -10.84 -2.44 1.12
CA PHE A 124 -10.39 -3.77 1.49
C PHE A 124 -8.96 -4.08 1.06
N GLU A 125 -8.19 -3.07 0.66
CA GLU A 125 -6.82 -3.22 0.19
C GLU A 125 -5.84 -2.58 1.17
N VAL A 126 -4.57 -2.91 1.00
CA VAL A 126 -3.49 -2.32 1.79
C VAL A 126 -2.22 -2.25 0.95
N VAL A 127 -1.38 -1.26 1.22
CA VAL A 127 -0.06 -1.13 0.61
C VAL A 127 1.00 -1.10 1.70
N ILE A 128 2.02 -1.95 1.58
CA ILE A 128 3.28 -1.78 2.30
C ILE A 128 4.21 -0.98 1.39
N ALA A 129 4.66 0.18 1.83
CA ALA A 129 5.77 0.88 1.19
C ALA A 129 7.03 0.72 2.04
N TYR A 130 8.18 0.46 1.44
CA TYR A 130 9.44 0.43 2.16
C TYR A 130 10.56 1.12 1.40
N ILE A 131 11.52 1.61 2.18
CA ILE A 131 12.75 2.24 1.71
C ILE A 131 13.89 1.30 2.09
N ASP A 132 14.78 0.99 1.15
CA ASP A 132 15.97 0.19 1.43
C ASP A 132 17.19 1.04 1.81
N ALA A 133 18.31 0.38 2.16
CA ALA A 133 19.56 1.06 2.49
C ALA A 133 20.15 1.90 1.32
N LYS A 134 19.68 1.70 0.08
CA LYS A 134 20.05 2.49 -1.10
C LYS A 134 19.08 3.64 -1.36
N ALA A 135 18.18 3.93 -0.42
CA ALA A 135 17.10 4.90 -0.56
C ALA A 135 16.16 4.59 -1.75
N THR A 136 16.02 3.30 -2.11
CA THR A 136 15.06 2.86 -3.12
C THR A 136 13.73 2.58 -2.44
N THR A 137 12.69 3.28 -2.90
CA THR A 137 11.32 3.07 -2.44
C THR A 137 10.65 2.00 -3.28
N ARG A 138 9.93 1.09 -2.63
CA ARG A 138 9.10 0.05 -3.23
C ARG A 138 7.75 0.02 -2.54
N LEU A 139 6.70 -0.18 -3.32
CA LEU A 139 5.35 -0.42 -2.82
C LEU A 139 5.00 -1.89 -3.08
N ILE A 140 4.21 -2.50 -2.22
CA ILE A 140 3.62 -3.82 -2.45
C ILE A 140 2.14 -3.67 -2.17
N HIS A 141 1.31 -3.84 -3.20
CA HIS A 141 -0.14 -3.66 -3.14
C HIS A 141 -0.85 -4.99 -2.97
N PHE A 142 -1.58 -5.12 -1.86
CA PHE A 142 -2.26 -6.33 -1.44
C PHE A 142 -3.78 -6.21 -1.60
N LYS A 143 -4.40 -7.32 -2.01
CA LYS A 143 -5.85 -7.43 -2.17
C LYS A 143 -6.61 -7.48 -0.85
N ASN A 144 -5.96 -7.96 0.21
CA ASN A 144 -6.57 -8.18 1.52
C ASN A 144 -5.98 -7.18 2.54
N GLY A 145 -6.74 -6.14 2.84
CA GLY A 145 -6.50 -5.14 3.88
C GLY A 145 -7.49 -5.27 5.03
N PHE A 146 -7.52 -4.29 5.93
CA PHE A 146 -8.31 -4.37 7.17
C PHE A 146 -9.80 -4.01 7.02
N GLY A 147 -10.28 -3.79 5.78
CA GLY A 147 -11.65 -3.41 5.50
C GLY A 147 -12.06 -2.09 6.17
N PRO A 148 -13.31 -1.96 6.66
CA PRO A 148 -13.79 -0.75 7.34
C PRO A 148 -12.92 -0.33 8.52
N SER A 149 -12.32 -1.30 9.24
CA SER A 149 -11.42 -1.07 10.36
C SER A 149 -10.00 -0.65 9.95
N GLY A 150 -9.73 -0.42 8.66
CA GLY A 150 -8.45 0.06 8.15
C GLY A 150 -8.53 1.31 7.29
N GLN A 151 -9.71 1.92 7.19
CA GLN A 151 -9.87 3.11 6.37
C GLN A 151 -8.95 4.23 6.86
N HIS A 152 -8.21 4.83 5.92
CA HIS A 152 -7.23 5.87 6.16
C HIS A 152 -6.12 5.50 7.16
N PHE A 153 -5.88 4.20 7.39
CA PHE A 153 -4.79 3.76 8.24
C PHE A 153 -3.46 4.16 7.59
N GLU A 154 -2.65 4.92 8.31
CA GLU A 154 -1.33 5.35 7.86
C GLU A 154 -0.37 5.28 9.03
N ARG A 155 0.64 4.43 8.93
CA ARG A 155 1.68 4.33 9.97
C ARG A 155 2.99 3.92 9.35
N CYS A 156 4.08 4.49 9.88
CA CYS A 156 5.43 4.15 9.49
C CYS A 156 6.25 3.71 10.71
N VAL A 157 7.19 2.81 10.50
CA VAL A 157 8.23 2.42 11.44
C VAL A 157 9.58 2.53 10.75
N SER A 158 10.61 2.87 11.50
CA SER A 158 11.99 2.91 11.01
C SER A 158 12.84 2.00 11.89
N LYS A 159 13.93 1.47 11.36
CA LYS A 159 14.84 0.67 12.17
C LYS A 159 15.47 1.50 13.30
N PRO A 160 15.70 0.91 14.49
CA PRO A 160 15.69 -0.53 14.78
C PRO A 160 14.30 -1.15 15.02
N GLU A 161 13.24 -0.37 15.10
CA GLU A 161 11.89 -0.88 15.31
C GLU A 161 11.37 -1.62 14.07
N THR A 162 10.95 -2.88 14.22
CA THR A 162 10.38 -3.69 13.13
C THR A 162 8.90 -4.01 13.31
N VAL A 163 8.35 -3.78 14.50
CA VAL A 163 6.98 -4.15 14.84
C VAL A 163 6.08 -2.91 14.74
N MET A 164 5.08 -2.98 13.88
CA MET A 164 4.11 -1.91 13.69
C MET A 164 2.81 -2.24 14.43
N PRO A 165 2.37 -1.41 15.40
CA PRO A 165 1.03 -1.57 15.97
C PRO A 165 -0.03 -1.24 14.91
N ILE A 166 -1.09 -2.04 14.85
CA ILE A 166 -2.24 -1.87 13.95
C ILE A 166 -3.42 -1.25 14.69
N GLY A 167 -3.47 -1.38 16.01
CA GLY A 167 -4.46 -0.72 16.84
C GLY A 167 -4.59 0.77 16.55
N MET A 168 -5.83 1.19 16.29
CA MET A 168 -6.25 2.58 16.25
C MET A 168 -6.55 3.06 17.67
N THR A 169 -5.58 2.98 18.58
CA THR A 169 -5.63 3.96 19.67
C THR A 169 -5.49 5.31 19.01
N ALA A 170 -6.40 6.24 19.31
CA ALA A 170 -6.32 7.63 18.91
C ALA A 170 -5.03 8.24 19.47
N SER A 171 -3.88 7.89 18.89
CA SER A 171 -2.61 8.50 19.17
C SER A 171 -2.57 9.76 18.33
N ALA A 172 -3.03 10.82 18.98
CA ALA A 172 -2.66 12.19 18.71
C ALA A 172 -1.27 12.23 18.05
N SER A 173 -1.24 12.69 16.80
CA SER A 173 -0.19 13.52 16.22
C SER A 173 1.12 13.61 17.02
N ALA A 174 1.85 12.50 17.15
CA ALA A 174 3.23 12.54 17.58
C ALA A 174 4.03 12.78 16.31
N GLY A 175 4.29 14.05 16.02
CA GLY A 175 5.11 14.47 14.90
C GLY A 175 6.44 13.73 14.88
N GLN A 176 6.58 12.79 13.94
CA GLN A 176 7.89 12.36 13.46
C GLN A 176 8.38 13.38 12.44
N SER A 177 8.66 14.60 12.91
CA SER A 177 9.64 15.49 12.29
C SER A 177 11.02 14.94 12.62
N GLY A 178 11.38 13.81 12.01
CA GLY A 178 12.59 13.05 12.32
C GLY A 178 13.42 12.69 11.08
N LEU A 179 13.21 13.38 9.96
CA LEU A 179 14.07 13.28 8.79
C LEU A 179 14.94 14.56 8.68
N GLY A 180 16.19 14.45 9.15
CA GLY A 180 17.33 15.13 8.56
C GLY A 180 17.52 16.64 8.78
N ARG A 181 18.04 17.05 9.94
CA ARG A 181 19.06 18.13 10.00
C ARG A 181 20.27 17.63 10.78
N SER A 182 21.15 16.92 10.08
CA SER A 182 22.54 16.73 10.50
C SER A 182 23.45 17.20 9.37
N ALA A 183 23.75 18.49 9.41
CA ALA A 183 24.85 19.10 8.66
C ALA A 183 25.35 20.35 9.43
N ARG A 184 26.13 20.09 10.47
CA ARG A 184 27.42 20.73 10.77
C ARG A 184 27.63 22.15 10.20
N GLN A 185 27.47 23.17 11.04
CA GLN A 185 28.29 24.40 11.02
C GLN A 185 28.47 24.90 12.47
N GLN A 186 29.61 24.56 13.08
CA GLN A 186 30.10 25.27 14.27
C GLN A 186 30.81 26.54 13.80
N PRO A 187 30.47 27.74 14.29
CA PRO A 187 31.29 28.91 14.08
C PRO A 187 32.51 28.86 15.02
N LEU A 188 33.71 28.85 14.42
CA LEU A 188 34.97 29.13 15.12
C LEU A 188 34.90 30.55 15.71
N LYS A 189 34.69 30.65 17.03
CA LYS A 189 34.97 31.88 17.78
C LYS A 189 36.46 31.96 18.04
N THR A 190 37.18 32.70 17.20
CA THR A 190 38.51 33.21 17.50
C THR A 190 38.38 34.41 18.44
N SER A 191 38.62 34.22 19.73
CA SER A 191 38.88 35.31 20.68
C SER A 191 40.39 35.51 20.80
N PHE A 192 40.88 36.57 20.16
CA PHE A 192 42.26 37.05 20.24
C PHE A 192 42.33 38.07 21.39
N HIS A 193 43.16 37.81 22.40
CA HIS A 193 43.53 38.79 23.44
C HIS A 193 45.06 38.93 23.44
N PRO A 194 45.63 40.08 23.06
CA PRO A 194 47.02 40.39 23.37
C PRO A 194 47.09 41.10 24.73
N SER A 195 47.73 40.45 25.69
CA SER A 195 48.20 41.05 26.94
C SER A 195 49.47 41.86 26.68
N TRP A 196 49.44 43.10 27.13
CA TRP A 196 50.59 44.00 27.20
C TRP A 196 51.44 43.67 28.42
N THR A 197 52.74 43.46 28.21
CA THR A 197 53.82 43.73 29.17
C THR A 197 55.06 44.09 28.37
#